data_AF-A0A1V6HCD1-F1
#
_entry.id   AF-A0A1V6HCD1-F1
#
_cell.length_a   1.000
_cell.length_b   1.000
_cell.length_c   1.000
_cell.angle_alpha   90.00
_cell.angle_beta   90.00
_cell.angle_gamma   90.00
#
_symmetry.space_group_name_H-M   'P 1'
#
loop_
_entity.id
_entity.type
_entity.pdbx_description
1 polymer ?
#
loop_
_entity_poly.entity_id
_entity_poly.type
_entity_poly.pdbx_seq_one_letter_code
_entity_poly.pdbx_strand_id
1 'polypeptide(L)'
;MYSLKRPYRKNAKFILNDQTIATLRKLKDGNGQYIWQPALQAGEPDRLLGYEVLTSAYVPTIAAGAPVIAFGDFSYYNIGDRGVRSFAELKELFAGNGMIGFVAKERVDGKLVLSEAVKILKIKA
;
A
#
# COMPACT_ATOMS: atom_id res chain seq x y z
N MET A 1 12.62 -7.26 -7.32
CA MET A 1 12.49 -8.68 -6.93
C MET A 1 13.82 -9.28 -6.51
N TYR A 2 14.81 -9.41 -7.40
CA TYR A 2 16.05 -10.16 -7.09
C TYR A 2 16.96 -9.51 -6.04
N SER A 3 16.74 -8.23 -5.71
CA SER A 3 17.40 -7.54 -4.59
C SER A 3 16.84 -7.91 -3.20
N LEU A 4 15.66 -8.54 -3.12
CA LEU A 4 15.11 -9.05 -1.86
C LEU A 4 15.76 -10.41 -1.54
N LYS A 5 16.11 -10.65 -0.27
CA LYS A 5 16.69 -11.94 0.14
C LYS A 5 15.70 -13.09 -0.10
N ARG A 6 16.21 -14.25 -0.49
CA ARG A 6 15.41 -15.41 -0.89
C ARG A 6 14.33 -15.84 0.14
N PRO A 7 14.59 -15.85 1.46
CA PRO A 7 13.58 -16.26 2.44
C PRO A 7 12.30 -15.42 2.39
N TYR A 8 12.42 -14.11 2.22
CA TYR A 8 11.28 -13.17 2.18
C TYR A 8 10.51 -13.22 0.86
N ARG A 9 11.06 -13.82 -0.20
CA ARG A 9 10.36 -13.89 -1.49
C ARG A 9 9.17 -14.84 -1.48
N LYS A 10 9.03 -15.74 -0.51
CA LYS A 10 7.94 -16.74 -0.51
C LYS A 10 6.56 -16.09 -0.34
N ASN A 11 6.46 -15.14 0.58
CA ASN A 11 5.20 -14.44 0.90
C ASN A 11 5.25 -12.96 0.48
N ALA A 12 6.16 -12.61 -0.42
CA ALA A 12 6.31 -11.23 -0.85
C ALA A 12 5.10 -10.78 -1.66
N LYS A 13 4.70 -9.53 -1.45
CA LYS A 13 3.65 -8.86 -2.23
C LYS A 13 4.20 -7.55 -2.78
N PHE A 14 3.56 -7.05 -3.84
CA PHE A 14 3.75 -5.68 -4.30
C PHE A 14 2.72 -4.76 -3.66
N ILE A 15 3.13 -3.55 -3.28
CA ILE A 15 2.22 -2.46 -2.93
C ILE A 15 2.56 -1.26 -3.82
N LEU A 16 1.56 -0.76 -4.54
CA LEU A 16 1.71 0.41 -5.40
C LEU A 16 0.42 1.25 -5.51
N ASN A 17 0.51 2.40 -6.17
CA ASN A 17 -0.64 3.25 -6.46
C ASN A 17 -1.40 2.75 -7.71
N ASP A 18 -2.72 2.95 -7.77
CA ASP A 18 -3.55 2.61 -8.94
C ASP A 18 -3.06 3.30 -10.23
N GLN A 19 -2.57 4.55 -10.13
CA GLN A 19 -2.00 5.27 -11.27
C GLN A 19 -0.71 4.61 -11.79
N THR A 20 0.08 4.02 -10.89
CA THR A 20 1.26 3.25 -11.25
C THR A 20 0.86 1.95 -11.97
N ILE A 21 -0.21 1.27 -11.54
CA ILE A 21 -0.77 0.11 -12.26
C ILE A 21 -1.22 0.50 -13.66
N ALA A 22 -1.96 1.60 -13.80
CA ALA A 22 -2.42 2.09 -15.10
C ALA A 22 -1.26 2.34 -16.08
N THR A 23 -0.11 2.76 -15.56
CA THR A 23 1.12 2.94 -16.34
C THR A 23 1.76 1.59 -16.68
N LEU A 24 1.89 0.68 -15.71
CA LEU A 24 2.43 -0.67 -15.92
C LEU A 24 1.63 -1.44 -16.98
N ARG A 25 0.30 -1.31 -16.99
CA ARG A 25 -0.59 -1.94 -17.99
C ARG A 25 -0.33 -1.46 -19.42
N LYS A 26 0.25 -0.27 -19.59
CA LYS A 26 0.57 0.29 -20.91
C LYS A 26 1.95 -0.11 -21.42
N LEU A 27 2.77 -0.75 -20.59
CA LEU A 27 4.12 -1.17 -20.99
C LEU A 27 4.04 -2.27 -22.06
N LYS A 28 4.78 -2.05 -23.14
CA LYS A 28 4.87 -2.96 -24.28
C LYS A 28 6.31 -3.39 -24.50
N ASP A 29 6.48 -4.59 -25.07
CA ASP A 29 7.77 -5.05 -25.58
C ASP A 29 8.12 -4.39 -26.92
N GLY A 30 9.29 -4.71 -27.47
CA GLY A 30 9.74 -4.20 -28.78
C GLY A 30 8.88 -4.65 -29.96
N ASN A 31 8.00 -5.65 -29.76
CA ASN A 31 7.07 -6.16 -30.76
C ASN A 31 5.65 -5.59 -30.59
N GLY A 32 5.46 -4.64 -29.66
CA GLY A 32 4.19 -3.97 -29.40
C GLY A 32 3.21 -4.75 -28.51
N GLN A 33 3.63 -5.87 -27.92
CA GLN A 33 2.81 -6.69 -27.03
C GLN A 33 2.86 -6.19 -25.60
N TYR A 34 1.74 -6.18 -24.89
CA TYR A 34 1.71 -5.77 -23.49
C TYR A 34 2.48 -6.75 -22.60
N ILE A 35 3.38 -6.23 -21.77
CA ILE A 35 4.25 -7.02 -20.88
C ILE A 35 3.44 -7.64 -19.74
N TRP A 36 2.36 -6.98 -19.33
CA TRP A 36 1.55 -7.39 -18.20
C TRP A 36 0.07 -7.17 -18.49
N GLN A 37 -0.75 -8.13 -18.04
CA GLN A 37 -2.20 -8.04 -18.08
C GLN A 37 -2.75 -8.40 -16.69
N PRO A 38 -3.74 -7.64 -16.18
CA PRO A 38 -4.39 -7.97 -14.92
C PRO A 38 -5.21 -9.26 -15.03
N ALA A 39 -5.60 -9.81 -13.88
CA ALA A 39 -6.50 -10.94 -13.83
C ALA A 39 -7.86 -10.54 -14.43
N LEU A 40 -8.36 -11.34 -15.37
CA LEU A 40 -9.67 -11.15 -15.99
C LEU A 40 -10.79 -11.88 -15.24
N GLN A 41 -10.42 -12.75 -14.29
CA GLN A 41 -11.35 -13.56 -13.51
C GLN A 41 -11.68 -12.86 -12.19
N ALA A 42 -12.99 -12.68 -11.93
CA ALA A 42 -13.45 -12.10 -10.68
C ALA A 42 -12.99 -12.95 -9.48
N GLY A 43 -12.40 -12.29 -8.48
CA GLY A 43 -11.91 -12.93 -7.26
C GLY A 43 -10.45 -13.40 -7.31
N GLU A 44 -9.78 -13.35 -8.46
CA GLU A 44 -8.35 -13.61 -8.53
C GLU A 44 -7.57 -12.29 -8.36
N PRO A 45 -6.63 -12.19 -7.39
CA PRO A 45 -5.86 -10.98 -7.22
C PRO A 45 -4.90 -10.78 -8.40
N ASP A 46 -4.69 -9.52 -8.78
CA ASP A 46 -3.72 -9.16 -9.79
C ASP A 46 -2.32 -9.66 -9.42
N ARG A 47 -1.64 -10.32 -10.37
CA ARG A 47 -0.29 -10.84 -10.16
C ARG A 47 0.70 -10.17 -11.09
N LEU A 48 1.75 -9.59 -10.52
CA LEU A 48 2.90 -9.07 -11.26
C LEU A 48 4.09 -10.00 -11.02
N LEU A 49 4.65 -10.59 -12.10
CA LEU A 49 5.79 -11.51 -12.02
C LEU A 49 5.54 -12.69 -11.05
N GLY A 50 4.30 -13.17 -10.96
CA GLY A 50 3.89 -14.28 -10.08
C GLY A 50 3.54 -13.88 -8.64
N TYR A 51 3.69 -12.61 -8.27
CA TYR A 51 3.39 -12.09 -6.92
C TYR A 51 2.12 -11.25 -6.91
N GLU A 52 1.36 -11.36 -5.82
CA GLU A 52 0.17 -10.56 -5.58
C GLU A 52 0.49 -9.06 -5.56
N VAL A 53 -0.40 -8.28 -6.18
CA VAL A 53 -0.36 -6.83 -6.22
C VAL A 53 -1.47 -6.27 -5.33
N LEU A 54 -1.08 -5.43 -4.38
CA LEU A 54 -1.97 -4.63 -3.54
C LEU A 54 -1.89 -3.17 -3.97
N THR A 55 -3.02 -2.48 -3.92
CA THR A 55 -3.10 -1.06 -4.22
C THR A 55 -3.36 -0.22 -2.99
N SER A 56 -2.76 0.96 -2.95
CA SER A 56 -3.02 1.94 -1.90
C SER A 56 -2.86 3.34 -2.44
N ALA A 57 -3.87 4.19 -2.20
CA ALA A 57 -3.83 5.61 -2.55
C ALA A 57 -2.73 6.39 -1.81
N TYR A 58 -2.21 5.84 -0.71
CA TYR A 58 -1.14 6.45 0.09
C TYR A 58 0.27 6.17 -0.45
N VAL A 59 0.42 5.25 -1.41
CA VAL A 59 1.70 5.08 -2.11
C VAL A 59 1.88 6.25 -3.07
N PRO A 60 3.04 6.92 -3.08
CA PRO A 60 3.33 7.99 -4.02
C PRO A 60 3.16 7.57 -5.48
N THR A 61 2.67 8.51 -6.29
CA THR A 61 2.57 8.34 -7.74
C THR A 61 3.95 8.50 -8.41
N ILE A 62 4.03 8.16 -9.69
CA ILE A 62 5.30 8.21 -10.44
C ILE A 62 5.80 9.65 -10.54
N ALA A 63 6.87 9.95 -9.82
CA ALA A 63 7.59 11.23 -9.86
C ALA A 63 9.08 11.01 -9.58
N ALA A 64 9.94 11.95 -10.02
CA ALA A 64 11.37 11.91 -9.79
C ALA A 64 11.71 11.77 -8.29
N GLY A 65 12.50 10.76 -7.92
CA GLY A 65 12.89 10.47 -6.54
C GLY A 65 11.82 9.79 -5.68
N ALA A 66 10.58 9.63 -6.17
CA ALA A 66 9.48 9.09 -5.38
C ALA A 66 9.59 7.56 -5.19
N PRO A 67 9.29 7.03 -3.99
CA PRO A 67 9.18 5.61 -3.72
C PRO A 67 7.83 5.07 -4.22
N VAL A 68 7.81 4.56 -5.44
CA VAL A 68 6.57 4.25 -6.17
C VAL A 68 6.07 2.82 -6.00
N ILE A 69 6.97 1.89 -5.66
CA ILE A 69 6.65 0.47 -5.51
C ILE A 69 7.38 -0.07 -4.28
N ALA A 70 6.65 -0.72 -3.39
CA ALA A 70 7.21 -1.55 -2.34
C ALA A 70 7.05 -3.02 -2.72
N PHE A 71 8.08 -3.82 -2.46
CA PHE A 71 8.08 -5.27 -2.67
C PHE A 71 8.73 -5.98 -1.47
N GLY A 72 7.98 -6.84 -0.80
CA GLY A 72 8.49 -7.49 0.40
C GLY A 72 7.48 -8.37 1.11
N ASP A 73 7.97 -9.06 2.13
CA ASP A 73 7.14 -9.80 3.06
C ASP A 73 6.67 -8.85 4.17
N PHE A 74 5.41 -8.42 4.06
CA PHE A 74 4.80 -7.50 5.01
C PHE A 74 4.32 -8.17 6.30
N SER A 75 4.45 -9.50 6.46
CA SER A 75 4.22 -10.15 7.76
C SER A 75 5.19 -9.67 8.85
N TYR A 76 6.32 -9.09 8.44
CA TYR A 76 7.28 -8.43 9.32
C TYR A 76 6.96 -6.95 9.59
N TYR A 77 5.84 -6.43 9.10
CA TYR A 77 5.33 -5.11 9.45
C TYR A 77 4.32 -5.25 10.58
N ASN A 78 4.68 -4.78 11.77
CA ASN A 78 3.83 -4.89 12.94
C ASN A 78 3.01 -3.61 13.12
N ILE A 79 1.71 -3.77 13.31
CA ILE A 79 0.77 -2.68 13.59
C ILE A 79 0.36 -2.84 15.06
N GLY A 80 0.72 -1.87 15.89
CA GLY A 80 0.39 -1.85 17.30
C GLY A 80 -0.77 -0.90 17.57
N ASP A 81 -1.86 -1.40 18.13
CA ASP A 81 -2.95 -0.57 18.65
C ASP A 81 -2.70 -0.25 20.13
N ARG A 82 -2.93 1.00 20.52
CA ARG A 82 -2.79 1.48 21.90
C ARG A 82 -4.15 1.85 22.45
N GLY A 83 -4.84 0.84 22.95
CA GLY A 83 -6.12 0.96 23.65
C GLY A 83 -7.31 0.63 22.76
N VAL A 84 -8.50 0.96 23.23
CA VAL A 84 -9.74 0.77 22.47
C VAL A 84 -10.11 2.09 21.80
N ARG A 85 -10.58 2.03 20.55
CA ARG A 85 -11.16 3.19 19.86
C ARG A 85 -12.30 3.78 20.71
N SER A 86 -12.22 5.06 21.04
CA SER A 86 -13.21 5.74 21.88
C SER A 86 -14.07 6.69 21.04
N PHE A 87 -15.37 6.73 21.32
CA PHE A 87 -16.32 7.68 20.75
C PHE A 87 -16.96 8.50 21.87
N ALA A 88 -17.05 9.82 21.68
CA ALA A 88 -17.71 10.71 22.61
C ALA A 88 -18.55 11.77 21.88
N GLU A 89 -19.65 12.16 22.52
CA GLU A 89 -20.53 13.23 22.10
C GLU A 89 -20.14 14.54 22.81
N LEU A 90 -19.99 15.61 22.04
CA LEU A 90 -19.68 16.95 22.49
C LEU A 90 -20.93 17.81 22.35
N LYS A 91 -21.85 17.69 23.31
CA LYS A 91 -23.12 18.42 23.31
C LYS A 91 -22.95 19.88 23.70
N GLU A 92 -22.13 20.14 24.71
CA GLU A 92 -21.99 21.49 25.29
C GLU A 92 -21.17 22.43 24.41
N LEU A 93 -20.11 21.93 23.77
CA LEU A 93 -19.20 22.74 22.95
C LEU A 93 -19.89 23.37 21.72
N PHE A 94 -20.93 22.70 21.19
CA PHE A 94 -21.65 23.14 19.98
C PHE A 94 -23.12 23.50 20.25
N ALA A 95 -23.53 23.54 21.52
CA ALA A 95 -24.91 23.85 21.92
C ALA A 95 -25.37 25.23 21.44
N GLY A 96 -24.48 26.23 21.43
CA GLY A 96 -24.80 27.60 20.98
C GLY A 96 -25.23 27.70 19.51
N ASN A 97 -24.88 26.69 18.70
CA ASN A 97 -25.29 26.59 17.30
C ASN A 97 -26.40 25.54 17.08
N GLY A 98 -26.95 24.95 18.15
CA GLY A 98 -27.93 23.87 18.06
C GLY A 98 -27.38 22.56 17.49
N MET A 99 -26.06 22.33 17.56
CA MET A 99 -25.39 21.16 16.98
C MET A 99 -24.78 20.25 18.06
N ILE A 100 -24.55 18.98 17.69
CA ILE A 100 -23.82 18.00 18.51
C ILE A 100 -22.56 17.60 17.75
N GLY A 101 -21.40 17.72 18.40
CA GLY A 101 -20.14 17.22 17.85
C GLY A 101 -19.92 15.76 18.22
N PHE A 102 -19.30 14.98 17.34
CA PHE A 102 -18.82 13.63 17.65
C PHE A 102 -17.30 13.60 17.52
N VAL A 103 -16.62 13.09 18.54
CA VAL A 103 -15.17 12.87 18.50
C VAL A 103 -14.86 11.38 18.62
N ALA A 104 -14.11 10.88 17.65
CA ALA A 104 -13.56 9.53 17.64
C ALA A 104 -12.05 9.61 17.81
N LYS A 105 -11.49 8.76 18.69
CA LYS A 105 -10.05 8.69 18.92
C LYS A 105 -9.58 7.26 18.80
N GLU A 106 -8.51 7.08 18.06
CA GLU A 106 -7.77 5.84 17.89
C GLU A 106 -6.28 6.14 17.95
N ARG A 107 -5.48 5.22 18.48
CA ARG A 107 -4.05 5.39 18.58
C ARG A 107 -3.35 4.15 18.02
N VAL A 108 -3.01 4.21 16.75
CA VAL A 108 -2.28 3.14 16.07
C VAL A 108 -0.85 3.60 15.79
N ASP A 109 0.09 2.67 15.88
CA ASP A 109 1.46 2.84 15.42
C ASP A 109 1.85 1.65 14.52
N GLY A 110 2.87 1.84 13.68
CA GLY A 110 3.30 0.85 12.71
C GLY A 110 4.81 0.82 12.60
N LYS A 111 5.42 -0.37 12.66
CA LYS A 111 6.86 -0.52 12.51
C LYS A 111 7.22 -1.75 11.69
N LEU A 112 8.09 -1.55 10.71
CA LEU A 112 8.77 -2.64 10.03
C LEU A 112 9.82 -3.24 10.96
N VAL A 113 9.57 -4.46 11.44
CA VAL A 113 10.45 -5.16 12.40
C VAL A 113 11.77 -5.54 11.75
N LEU A 114 11.71 -6.04 10.51
CA LEU A 114 12.90 -6.39 9.72
C LEU A 114 12.96 -5.52 8.46
N SER A 115 13.87 -4.54 8.45
CA SER A 115 14.06 -3.62 7.32
C SER A 115 14.48 -4.33 6.03
N GLU A 116 15.13 -5.49 6.13
CA GLU A 116 15.56 -6.27 4.98
C GLU A 116 14.46 -7.09 4.31
N ALA A 117 13.30 -7.24 4.97
CA ALA A 117 12.15 -7.97 4.45
C ALA A 117 11.38 -7.21 3.36
N VAL A 118 11.64 -5.90 3.21
CA VAL A 118 10.98 -5.04 2.21
C VAL A 118 12.03 -4.25 1.43
N LYS A 119 11.82 -4.16 0.11
CA LYS A 119 12.58 -3.30 -0.79
C LYS A 119 11.66 -2.29 -1.44
N ILE A 120 12.17 -1.08 -1.61
CA ILE A 120 11.46 0.04 -2.21
C ILE A 120 12.14 0.37 -3.53
N LEU A 121 11.35 0.46 -4.59
CA LEU A 121 11.78 1.00 -5.86
C LEU A 121 11.50 2.50 -5.86
N LYS A 122 12.57 3.29 -6.00
CA LYS A 122 12.49 4.72 -6.25
C LYS A 122 12.70 5.00 -7.73
N ILE A 123 11.91 5.89 -8.29
CA ILE A 123 12.19 6.41 -9.64
C ILE A 123 13.45 7.27 -9.55
N LYS A 124 14.40 7.02 -10.44
CA LYS A 124 15.62 7.82 -10.52
C LYS A 124 15.22 9.28 -10.80
N ALA A 125 15.85 10.21 -10.08
CA ALA A 125 15.71 11.63 -10.33
C ALA A 125 16.36 12.02 -11.66
#